data_AF-V4UZX4-F1
#
_entry.id   AF-V4UZX4-F1
#
_cell.length_a   1.000
_cell.length_b   1.000
_cell.length_c   1.000
_cell.angle_alpha   90.00
_cell.angle_beta   90.00
_cell.angle_gamma   90.00
#
_symmetry.space_group_name_H-M   'P 1'
#
loop_
_entity.id
_entity.type
_entity.pdbx_description
1 polymer ?
#
loop_
_entity_poly.entity_id
_entity_poly.type
_entity_poly.pdbx_seq_one_letter_code
_entity_poly.pdbx_strand_id
1 'polypeptide(L)'
;MNPKNATGTGHISLYLALDESTYFPNNSWEVYVNFTFFVQDRIKNEYLAIRYDDGAVIRLHSMKRECGIDKLIPLQAFKEPSNGYLVDDSCVFGAEIFVIKPTGKGEAVSIVKVPAQAGNILRWKIANFSNLRDPEYCSSEFNAGGREWRIVICPMGDDKDDKAKGNYLSFYVRLQGSDDFFQSKRKLFAEYKMRVLDHPRIRIDEQRSELNFFIYIFIL
;
A
#
# COMPACT_ATOMS: atom_id res chain seq x y z
N MET A 1 13.33 -27.93 -22.42
CA MET A 1 14.54 -27.22 -22.88
C MET A 1 14.32 -26.72 -24.29
N ASN A 2 14.55 -25.44 -24.54
CA ASN A 2 14.43 -24.85 -25.88
C ASN A 2 15.81 -24.29 -26.26
N PRO A 3 16.57 -24.91 -27.19
CA PRO A 3 17.89 -24.42 -27.55
C PRO A 3 17.75 -23.36 -28.65
N LYS A 4 18.20 -22.12 -28.38
CA LYS A 4 18.44 -21.12 -29.44
C LYS A 4 19.95 -20.85 -29.57
N ASN A 5 20.38 -20.77 -30.81
CA ASN A 5 21.73 -21.05 -31.32
C ASN A 5 22.89 -20.16 -30.81
N ALA A 6 24.00 -20.85 -30.53
CA ALA A 6 25.40 -20.61 -30.90
C ALA A 6 25.94 -19.16 -31.07
N THR A 7 26.43 -18.60 -29.97
CA THR A 7 27.71 -17.87 -29.87
C THR A 7 28.31 -18.06 -28.46
N GLY A 8 29.33 -18.92 -28.34
CA GLY A 8 30.40 -18.88 -27.34
C GLY A 8 30.14 -18.95 -25.82
N THR A 9 28.98 -18.61 -25.25
CA THR A 9 28.78 -18.56 -23.78
C THR A 9 27.38 -19.02 -23.36
N GLY A 10 27.00 -20.24 -23.78
CA GLY A 10 25.75 -20.86 -23.33
C GLY A 10 25.73 -21.05 -21.81
N HIS A 11 24.54 -20.99 -21.21
CA HIS A 11 24.31 -21.30 -19.80
C HIS A 11 23.14 -22.28 -19.70
N ILE A 12 23.16 -23.10 -18.65
CA ILE A 12 21.99 -23.81 -18.16
C ILE A 12 21.12 -22.80 -17.42
N SER A 13 19.83 -22.79 -17.74
CA SER A 13 18.81 -21.98 -17.07
C SER A 13 17.78 -22.91 -16.43
N LEU A 14 17.28 -22.54 -15.25
CA LEU A 14 16.21 -23.28 -14.57
C LEU A 14 15.09 -22.32 -14.19
N TYR A 15 13.86 -22.76 -14.41
CA TYR A 15 12.64 -21.98 -14.16
C TYR A 15 11.62 -22.83 -13.41
N LEU A 16 10.94 -22.17 -12.48
CA LEU A 16 9.71 -22.64 -11.88
C LEU A 16 8.56 -22.02 -12.67
N ALA A 17 7.67 -22.85 -13.20
CA ALA A 17 6.49 -22.43 -13.94
C ALA A 17 5.24 -23.06 -13.34
N LEU A 18 4.15 -22.30 -13.34
CA LEU A 18 2.83 -22.82 -13.01
C LEU A 18 2.29 -23.62 -14.17
N ASP A 19 1.85 -24.84 -13.88
CA ASP A 19 1.25 -25.73 -14.87
C ASP A 19 0.07 -25.02 -15.58
N GLU A 20 0.05 -25.12 -16.91
CA GLU A 20 -1.00 -24.58 -17.77
C GLU A 20 -2.35 -25.23 -17.47
N SER A 21 -2.35 -26.48 -16.97
CA SER A 21 -3.57 -27.18 -16.54
C SER A 21 -4.22 -26.59 -15.28
N THR A 22 -3.50 -25.73 -14.56
CA THR A 22 -4.01 -25.11 -13.32
C THR A 22 -5.09 -24.08 -13.65
N TYR A 23 -6.35 -24.46 -13.42
CA TYR A 23 -7.48 -23.57 -13.60
C TYR A 23 -7.70 -22.71 -12.35
N PHE A 24 -7.56 -21.41 -12.52
CA PHE A 24 -7.89 -20.43 -11.50
C PHE A 24 -9.12 -19.64 -11.96
N PRO A 25 -10.23 -19.69 -11.21
CA PRO A 25 -11.43 -18.92 -11.56
C PRO A 25 -11.10 -17.43 -11.47
N ASN A 26 -11.27 -16.73 -12.59
CA ASN A 26 -11.03 -15.30 -12.76
C ASN A 26 -9.53 -14.97 -12.70
N ASN A 27 -9.01 -14.20 -13.66
CA ASN A 27 -7.57 -13.87 -13.82
C ASN A 27 -6.95 -13.04 -12.67
N SER A 28 -7.62 -12.96 -11.51
CA SER A 28 -7.25 -12.26 -10.29
C SER A 28 -6.56 -13.12 -9.24
N TRP A 29 -6.08 -14.31 -9.62
CA TRP A 29 -5.35 -15.19 -8.71
C TRP A 29 -3.90 -14.72 -8.54
N GLU A 30 -3.36 -14.96 -7.36
CA GLU A 30 -1.96 -14.72 -7.02
C GLU A 30 -1.45 -15.90 -6.20
N VAL A 31 -0.26 -16.39 -6.53
CA VAL A 31 0.44 -17.43 -5.76
C VAL A 31 1.77 -16.85 -5.32
N TYR A 32 2.05 -16.93 -4.02
CA TYR A 32 3.31 -16.49 -3.45
C TYR A 32 4.18 -17.71 -3.20
N VAL A 33 5.38 -17.72 -3.77
CA VAL A 33 6.31 -18.85 -3.65
C VAL A 33 7.69 -18.39 -3.26
N ASN A 34 8.37 -19.18 -2.45
CA ASN A 34 9.82 -19.16 -2.32
C ASN A 34 10.32 -20.53 -2.78
N PHE A 35 11.46 -20.60 -3.47
CA PHE A 35 12.04 -21.87 -3.85
C PHE A 35 13.56 -21.85 -3.90
N THR A 36 14.13 -23.05 -3.77
CA THR A 36 15.56 -23.34 -3.95
C THR A 36 15.72 -24.38 -5.05
N PHE A 37 16.58 -24.11 -6.03
CA PHE A 37 16.99 -25.11 -7.01
C PHE A 37 18.19 -25.91 -6.49
N PHE A 38 18.27 -27.17 -6.90
CA PHE A 38 19.38 -28.05 -6.59
C PHE A 38 19.95 -28.65 -7.87
N VAL A 39 21.27 -28.69 -7.98
CA VAL A 39 21.97 -29.42 -9.04
C VAL A 39 22.88 -30.45 -8.37
N GLN A 40 22.72 -31.72 -8.73
CA GLN A 40 23.52 -32.79 -8.11
C GLN A 40 24.94 -32.80 -8.69
N ASP A 41 25.94 -32.71 -7.81
CA ASP A 41 27.31 -33.15 -8.11
C ASP A 41 27.35 -34.66 -7.84
N ARG A 42 27.31 -35.46 -8.91
CA ARG A 42 27.22 -36.91 -8.81
C ARG A 42 28.56 -37.56 -8.43
N ILE A 43 29.66 -36.83 -8.54
CA ILE A 43 30.99 -37.32 -8.14
C ILE A 43 31.13 -37.24 -6.62
N LYS A 44 30.76 -36.09 -6.05
CA LYS A 44 30.79 -35.88 -4.59
C LYS A 44 29.57 -36.45 -3.88
N ASN A 45 28.51 -36.78 -4.62
CA ASN A 45 27.21 -37.16 -4.09
C ASN A 45 26.59 -36.06 -3.20
N GLU A 46 26.74 -34.82 -3.63
CA GLU A 46 26.25 -33.61 -2.95
C GLU A 46 25.34 -32.80 -3.88
N TYR A 47 24.64 -31.81 -3.31
CA TYR A 47 23.82 -30.89 -4.08
C TYR A 47 24.31 -29.46 -3.94
N LEU A 48 24.49 -28.78 -5.07
CA LEU A 48 24.61 -27.34 -5.13
C LEU A 48 23.21 -26.74 -4.94
N ALA A 49 22.97 -26.11 -3.78
CA ALA A 49 21.73 -25.41 -3.47
C ALA A 49 21.81 -23.94 -3.94
N ILE A 50 20.81 -23.50 -4.70
CA ILE A 50 20.76 -22.16 -5.31
C ILE A 50 19.42 -21.54 -4.96
N ARG A 51 19.45 -20.60 -4.00
CA ARG A 51 18.27 -19.84 -3.61
C ARG A 51 17.95 -18.80 -4.68
N TYR A 52 16.70 -18.75 -5.11
CA TYR A 52 16.26 -17.71 -6.02
C TYR A 52 16.21 -16.38 -5.27
N ASP A 53 16.90 -15.36 -5.80
CA ASP A 53 16.87 -13.99 -5.28
C ASP A 53 17.08 -13.93 -3.76
N ASP A 54 18.09 -14.68 -3.27
CA ASP A 54 18.45 -14.83 -1.87
C ASP A 54 17.29 -15.25 -0.93
N GLY A 55 16.32 -15.98 -1.46
CA GLY A 55 15.15 -16.44 -0.69
C GLY A 55 13.99 -15.44 -0.69
N ALA A 56 13.92 -14.54 -1.68
CA ALA A 56 12.76 -13.67 -1.85
C ALA A 56 11.47 -14.47 -2.07
N VAL A 57 10.35 -13.88 -1.64
CA VAL A 57 9.01 -14.37 -1.97
C VAL A 57 8.57 -13.77 -3.29
N ILE A 58 8.27 -14.63 -4.24
CA ILE A 58 7.91 -14.26 -5.59
C ILE A 58 6.39 -14.36 -5.73
N ARG A 59 5.79 -13.30 -6.28
CA ARG A 59 4.39 -13.30 -6.66
C ARG A 59 4.23 -13.76 -8.11
N LEU A 60 3.60 -14.90 -8.30
CA LEU A 60 3.14 -15.40 -9.59
C LEU A 60 1.66 -15.03 -9.77
N HIS A 61 1.28 -14.68 -10.99
CA HIS A 61 -0.08 -14.27 -11.35
C HIS A 61 -0.33 -14.51 -12.85
N SER A 62 -1.52 -14.17 -13.33
CA SER A 62 -1.95 -14.40 -14.71
C SER A 62 -0.99 -13.92 -15.80
N MET A 63 -0.24 -12.82 -15.56
CA MET A 63 0.74 -12.26 -16.52
C MET A 63 2.19 -12.68 -16.24
N LYS A 64 2.47 -13.30 -15.08
CA LYS A 64 3.79 -13.79 -14.68
C LYS A 64 3.63 -15.19 -14.09
N ARG A 65 3.63 -16.19 -14.96
CA ARG A 65 3.41 -17.60 -14.59
C ARG A 65 4.70 -18.38 -14.33
N GLU A 66 5.85 -17.78 -14.63
CA GLU A 66 7.16 -18.40 -14.42
C GLU A 66 8.17 -17.40 -13.85
N CYS A 67 9.18 -17.96 -13.18
CA CYS A 67 10.34 -17.25 -12.67
C CYS A 67 11.52 -18.21 -12.55
N GLY A 68 12.73 -17.73 -12.82
CA GLY A 68 13.90 -18.59 -12.91
C GLY A 68 15.19 -17.83 -13.11
N ILE A 69 16.28 -18.58 -13.18
CA ILE A 69 17.64 -18.05 -13.27
C ILE A 69 18.16 -18.32 -14.68
N ASP A 70 18.30 -17.25 -15.47
CA ASP A 70 18.74 -17.31 -16.87
C ASP A 70 20.16 -17.89 -17.02
N LYS A 71 21.04 -17.59 -16.08
CA LYS A 71 22.47 -17.94 -16.13
C LYS A 71 22.87 -18.70 -14.87
N LEU A 72 22.30 -19.88 -14.66
CA LEU A 72 22.54 -20.69 -13.46
C LEU A 72 23.94 -21.30 -13.45
N ILE A 73 24.29 -22.05 -14.50
CA ILE A 73 25.58 -22.73 -14.64
C ILE A 73 26.10 -22.49 -16.06
N PRO A 74 27.32 -21.96 -16.25
CA PRO A 74 27.94 -21.89 -17.57
C PRO A 74 28.01 -23.28 -18.21
N LEU A 75 27.68 -23.38 -19.50
CA LEU A 75 27.63 -24.67 -20.20
C LEU A 75 28.98 -25.41 -20.17
N GLN A 76 30.08 -24.67 -20.18
CA GLN A 76 31.43 -25.23 -20.02
C GLN A 76 31.58 -25.92 -18.65
N ALA A 77 31.24 -25.22 -17.57
CA ALA A 77 31.29 -25.78 -16.22
C ALA A 77 30.33 -26.97 -16.05
N PHE A 78 29.15 -26.93 -16.69
CA PHE A 78 28.20 -28.03 -16.65
C PHE A 78 28.72 -29.30 -17.34
N LYS A 79 29.44 -29.16 -18.46
CA LYS A 79 29.99 -30.27 -19.25
C LYS A 79 31.35 -30.76 -18.76
N GLU A 80 32.05 -29.98 -17.96
CA GLU A 80 33.35 -30.30 -17.40
C GLU A 80 33.22 -31.52 -16.47
N PRO A 81 33.80 -32.70 -16.82
CA PRO A 81 33.58 -33.94 -16.07
C PRO A 81 33.98 -33.82 -14.61
N SER A 82 35.01 -33.02 -14.29
CA SER A 82 35.47 -32.81 -12.91
C SER A 82 34.47 -32.10 -11.99
N ASN A 83 33.45 -31.43 -12.55
CA ASN A 83 32.39 -30.78 -11.77
C ASN A 83 31.21 -31.71 -11.42
N GLY A 84 31.13 -32.90 -12.03
CA GLY A 84 30.16 -33.94 -11.64
C GLY A 84 28.68 -33.67 -11.97
N TYR A 85 28.34 -32.57 -12.63
CA TYR A 85 26.94 -32.23 -12.97
C TYR A 85 26.35 -33.07 -14.10
N LEU A 86 27.19 -33.53 -15.04
CA LEU A 86 26.81 -34.36 -16.18
C LEU A 86 27.66 -35.63 -16.18
N VAL A 87 27.04 -36.78 -15.91
CA VAL A 87 27.68 -38.11 -15.87
C VAL A 87 26.82 -39.07 -16.67
N ASP A 88 27.42 -39.81 -17.61
CA ASP A 88 26.71 -40.73 -18.51
C ASP A 88 25.54 -40.08 -19.25
N ASP A 89 25.79 -38.87 -19.79
CA ASP A 89 24.79 -38.03 -20.47
C ASP A 89 23.54 -37.72 -19.62
N SER A 90 23.67 -37.87 -18.29
CA SER A 90 22.60 -37.71 -17.33
C SER A 90 22.95 -36.69 -16.27
N CYS A 91 21.96 -35.87 -15.89
CA CYS A 91 22.07 -34.88 -14.83
C CYS A 91 20.81 -34.92 -13.96
N VAL A 92 20.93 -34.46 -12.71
CA VAL A 92 19.81 -34.45 -11.76
C VAL A 92 19.61 -33.04 -11.24
N PHE A 93 18.39 -32.54 -11.40
CA PHE A 93 17.93 -31.27 -10.87
C PHE A 93 16.83 -31.51 -9.83
N GLY A 94 16.84 -30.72 -8.77
CA GLY A 94 15.81 -30.70 -7.75
C GLY A 94 15.24 -29.29 -7.56
N ALA A 95 14.06 -29.21 -6.96
CA ALA A 95 13.47 -27.96 -6.51
C ALA A 95 12.74 -28.20 -5.19
N GLU A 96 13.01 -27.35 -4.20
CA GLU A 96 12.20 -27.25 -2.99
C GLU A 96 11.33 -26.00 -3.12
N ILE A 97 10.01 -26.14 -3.00
CA ILE A 97 9.04 -25.06 -3.26
C ILE A 97 8.16 -24.87 -2.03
N PHE A 98 8.16 -23.66 -1.50
CA PHE A 98 7.28 -23.24 -0.42
C PHE A 98 6.17 -22.34 -0.96
N VAL A 99 4.93 -22.83 -0.95
CA VAL A 99 3.76 -22.03 -1.28
C VAL A 99 3.30 -21.28 -0.03
N ILE A 100 3.37 -19.96 -0.10
CA ILE A 100 3.01 -19.07 1.00
C ILE A 100 1.55 -18.66 0.81
N LYS A 101 0.72 -19.00 1.79
CA LYS A 101 -0.65 -18.48 1.87
C LYS A 101 -0.58 -17.11 2.55
N PRO A 102 -0.93 -16.01 1.87
CA PRO A 102 -0.96 -14.71 2.52
C PRO A 102 -2.02 -14.75 3.63
N THR A 103 -1.58 -14.66 4.89
CA THR A 103 -2.45 -14.53 6.07
C THR A 103 -2.74 -13.07 6.40
N GLY A 104 -2.52 -12.16 5.44
CA GLY A 104 -2.75 -10.74 5.62
C GLY A 104 -4.23 -10.46 5.87
N LYS A 105 -4.54 -9.86 7.03
CA LYS A 105 -5.84 -9.19 7.21
C LYS A 105 -5.85 -7.97 6.28
N GLY A 106 -6.50 -8.10 5.12
CA GLY A 106 -6.74 -6.95 4.26
C GLY A 106 -7.71 -5.99 4.95
N GLU A 107 -7.40 -4.69 4.95
CA GLU A 107 -8.35 -3.66 5.34
C GLU A 107 -9.17 -3.26 4.10
N ALA A 108 -10.49 -3.45 4.15
CA ALA A 108 -11.38 -2.98 3.10
C ALA A 108 -11.66 -1.49 3.31
N VAL A 109 -11.24 -0.65 2.36
CA VAL A 109 -11.54 0.79 2.38
C VAL A 109 -12.72 1.07 1.46
N SER A 110 -13.82 1.55 2.04
CA SER A 110 -14.97 2.03 1.27
C SER A 110 -14.84 3.53 1.03
N ILE A 111 -14.64 3.93 -0.23
CA ILE A 111 -14.61 5.35 -0.61
C ILE A 111 -16.05 5.79 -0.93
N VAL A 112 -16.57 6.73 -0.16
CA VAL A 112 -17.84 7.38 -0.46
C VAL A 112 -17.56 8.61 -1.32
N LYS A 113 -17.81 8.52 -2.62
CA LYS A 113 -17.77 9.70 -3.49
C LYS A 113 -19.00 10.54 -3.22
N VAL A 114 -18.78 11.71 -2.65
CA VAL A 114 -19.84 12.69 -2.40
C VAL A 114 -19.94 13.59 -3.64
N PRO A 115 -21.03 13.54 -4.43
CA PRO A 115 -21.17 14.41 -5.59
C PRO A 115 -21.15 15.88 -5.15
N ALA A 116 -20.60 16.77 -5.96
CA ALA A 116 -20.64 18.21 -5.72
C ALA A 116 -22.08 18.73 -5.90
N GLN A 117 -22.92 18.52 -4.90
CA GLN A 117 -24.31 18.97 -4.82
C GLN A 117 -24.45 19.98 -3.68
N ALA A 118 -25.44 20.87 -3.77
CA ALA A 118 -25.66 21.97 -2.82
C ALA A 118 -25.78 21.53 -1.34
N GLY A 119 -26.15 20.27 -1.08
CA GLY A 119 -26.23 19.69 0.27
C GLY A 119 -24.88 19.40 0.95
N ASN A 120 -23.77 19.40 0.22
CA ASN A 120 -22.44 19.08 0.74
C ASN A 120 -21.59 20.34 1.05
N ILE A 121 -22.18 21.51 0.88
CA ILE A 121 -21.55 22.80 1.20
C ILE A 121 -22.26 23.38 2.42
N LEU A 122 -21.64 23.25 3.59
CA LEU A 122 -22.14 23.94 4.79
C LEU A 122 -21.72 25.41 4.76
N ARG A 123 -22.69 26.31 4.91
CA ARG A 123 -22.44 27.74 5.15
C ARG A 123 -22.91 28.09 6.55
N TRP A 124 -21.97 28.47 7.40
CA TRP A 124 -22.25 28.94 8.75
C TRP A 124 -21.96 30.43 8.84
N LYS A 125 -22.99 31.23 9.12
CA LYS A 125 -22.86 32.67 9.38
C LYS A 125 -22.83 32.90 10.87
N ILE A 126 -21.80 33.59 11.34
CA ILE A 126 -21.62 33.93 12.74
C ILE A 126 -21.88 35.43 12.90
N ALA A 127 -22.91 35.76 13.68
CA ALA A 127 -23.18 37.13 14.06
C ALA A 127 -22.32 37.52 15.26
N ASN A 128 -21.91 38.79 15.33
CA ASN A 128 -21.19 39.35 16.47
C ASN A 128 -19.93 38.54 16.86
N PHE A 129 -19.14 38.11 15.86
CA PHE A 129 -17.95 37.29 16.06
C PHE A 129 -16.98 37.86 17.12
N SER A 130 -16.80 39.18 17.16
CA SER A 130 -15.92 39.85 18.14
C SER A 130 -16.40 39.73 19.60
N ASN A 131 -17.65 39.34 19.83
CA ASN A 131 -18.22 39.17 21.16
C ASN A 131 -18.17 37.72 21.65
N LEU A 132 -17.61 36.78 20.87
CA LEU A 132 -17.48 35.40 21.28
C LEU A 132 -16.48 35.29 22.45
N ARG A 133 -16.93 34.71 23.58
CA ARG A 133 -16.13 34.53 24.81
C ARG A 133 -15.84 33.08 25.15
N ASP A 134 -16.74 32.17 24.80
CA ASP A 134 -16.54 30.74 25.02
C ASP A 134 -15.35 30.18 24.22
N PRO A 135 -14.69 29.13 24.72
CA PRO A 135 -13.54 28.53 24.06
C PRO A 135 -13.89 27.85 22.73
N GLU A 136 -15.12 27.36 22.59
CA GLU A 136 -15.56 26.60 21.41
C GLU A 136 -17.01 26.94 21.03
N TYR A 137 -17.27 27.07 19.72
CA TYR A 137 -18.61 27.20 19.14
C TYR A 137 -18.80 26.19 18.02
N CYS A 138 -20.02 25.68 17.89
CA CYS A 138 -20.38 24.68 16.89
C CYS A 138 -21.46 25.18 15.93
N SER A 139 -21.35 24.81 14.65
CA SER A 139 -22.44 24.97 13.70
C SER A 139 -23.57 23.97 13.97
N SER A 140 -24.69 24.13 13.27
CA SER A 140 -25.64 23.04 13.08
C SER A 140 -24.96 21.85 12.40
N GLU A 141 -25.48 20.65 12.66
CA GLU A 141 -25.02 19.42 12.03
C GLU A 141 -25.38 19.40 10.55
N PHE A 142 -24.54 18.77 9.75
CA PHE A 142 -24.79 18.53 8.33
C PHE A 142 -24.37 17.13 7.93
N ASN A 143 -25.13 16.51 7.03
CA ASN A 143 -24.82 15.19 6.52
C ASN A 143 -23.91 15.30 5.29
N ALA A 144 -22.77 14.64 5.33
CA ALA A 144 -21.89 14.48 4.18
C ALA A 144 -21.29 13.07 4.19
N GLY A 145 -21.40 12.37 3.05
CA GLY A 145 -20.93 10.99 2.93
C GLY A 145 -21.63 10.00 3.86
N GLY A 146 -22.91 10.26 4.19
CA GLY A 146 -23.71 9.42 5.08
C GLY A 146 -23.32 9.54 6.56
N ARG A 147 -22.57 10.58 6.94
CA ARG A 147 -22.15 10.87 8.31
C ARG A 147 -22.52 12.29 8.70
N GLU A 148 -22.75 12.50 9.99
CA GLU A 148 -23.06 13.80 10.56
C GLU A 148 -21.79 14.51 11.01
N TRP A 149 -21.64 15.74 10.54
CA TRP A 149 -20.48 16.57 10.78
C TRP A 149 -20.93 17.92 11.32
N ARG A 150 -20.02 18.61 12.03
CA ARG A 150 -20.20 20.00 12.43
C ARG A 150 -18.91 20.79 12.23
N ILE A 151 -19.03 22.08 11.94
CA ILE A 151 -17.89 22.99 12.01
C ILE A 151 -17.74 23.43 13.46
N VAL A 152 -16.51 23.41 13.94
CA VAL A 152 -16.13 23.87 15.26
C VAL A 152 -15.19 25.05 15.09
N ILE A 153 -15.40 26.12 15.86
CA ILE A 153 -14.52 27.29 15.89
C ILE A 153 -14.08 27.55 17.32
N CYS A 154 -12.78 27.79 17.49
CA CYS A 154 -12.18 28.25 18.72
C CYS A 154 -11.65 29.67 18.49
N PRO A 155 -12.40 30.72 18.90
CA PRO A 155 -12.06 32.11 18.60
C PRO A 155 -10.72 32.56 19.18
N MET A 156 -10.26 31.91 20.24
CA MET A 156 -8.99 32.18 20.92
C MET A 156 -7.92 31.11 20.64
N GLY A 157 -8.11 30.31 19.59
CA GLY A 157 -7.20 29.22 19.24
C GLY A 157 -7.48 27.95 20.03
N ASP A 158 -6.84 26.85 19.63
CA ASP A 158 -6.95 25.56 20.32
C ASP A 158 -5.90 25.46 21.44
N ASP A 159 -6.33 25.02 22.62
CA ASP A 159 -5.52 24.87 23.83
C ASP A 159 -4.45 23.77 23.73
N LYS A 160 -4.43 23.00 22.63
CA LYS A 160 -3.43 21.94 22.39
C LYS A 160 -2.11 22.44 21.82
N ASP A 161 -2.03 23.71 21.41
CA ASP A 161 -0.79 24.35 20.97
C ASP A 161 -0.59 25.66 21.73
N ASP A 162 0.34 25.68 22.69
CA ASP A 162 0.65 26.85 23.53
C ASP A 162 0.99 28.11 22.72
N LYS A 163 1.42 27.96 21.46
CA LYS A 163 1.71 29.09 20.55
C LYS A 163 0.45 29.65 19.89
N ALA A 164 -0.59 28.83 19.73
CA ALA A 164 -1.83 29.20 19.07
C ALA A 164 -2.78 29.99 19.98
N LYS A 165 -2.66 29.78 21.30
CA LYS A 165 -3.53 30.34 22.33
C LYS A 165 -3.52 31.86 22.33
N GLY A 166 -4.71 32.45 22.12
CA GLY A 166 -4.97 33.89 22.11
C GLY A 166 -4.49 34.64 20.85
N ASN A 167 -3.75 33.98 19.97
CA ASN A 167 -3.09 34.62 18.81
C ASN A 167 -3.72 34.25 17.47
N TYR A 168 -4.46 33.15 17.40
CA TYR A 168 -5.01 32.62 16.16
C TYR A 168 -6.47 32.18 16.33
N LEU A 169 -7.21 32.24 15.22
CA LEU A 169 -8.50 31.59 15.09
C LEU A 169 -8.27 30.14 14.66
N SER A 170 -8.75 29.17 15.45
CA SER A 170 -8.74 27.76 15.06
C SER A 170 -10.15 27.33 14.63
N PHE A 171 -10.23 26.46 13.62
CA PHE A 171 -11.49 25.86 13.22
C PHE A 171 -11.29 24.45 12.64
N TYR A 172 -12.30 23.60 12.82
CA TYR A 172 -12.25 22.17 12.52
C TYR A 172 -13.56 21.70 11.90
N VAL A 173 -13.47 20.59 11.17
CA VAL A 173 -14.64 19.75 10.87
C VAL A 173 -14.60 18.56 11.82
N ARG A 174 -15.62 18.41 12.65
CA ARG A 174 -15.71 17.34 13.66
C ARG A 174 -16.81 16.36 13.28
N LEU A 175 -16.49 15.07 13.36
CA LEU A 175 -17.45 13.98 13.21
C LEU A 175 -18.29 13.85 14.49
N GLN A 176 -19.60 13.80 14.36
CA GLN A 176 -20.50 13.55 15.49
C GLN A 176 -20.43 12.07 15.92
N GLY A 177 -20.47 11.81 17.23
CA GLY A 177 -20.33 10.44 17.77
C GLY A 177 -18.91 9.86 17.61
N SER A 178 -17.90 10.73 17.52
CA SER A 178 -16.50 10.34 17.37
C SER A 178 -16.01 9.39 18.45
N ASP A 179 -16.52 9.52 19.67
CA ASP A 179 -15.98 8.81 20.84
C ASP A 179 -16.19 7.30 20.71
N ASP A 180 -17.39 6.86 20.30
CA ASP A 180 -17.69 5.46 20.04
C ASP A 180 -17.04 4.96 18.74
N PHE A 181 -16.93 5.84 17.74
CA PHE A 181 -16.31 5.51 16.45
C PHE A 181 -14.81 5.19 16.61
N PHE A 182 -14.06 6.03 17.34
CA PHE A 182 -12.63 5.84 17.54
C PHE A 182 -12.30 4.75 18.58
N GLN A 183 -13.19 4.47 19.54
CA GLN A 183 -13.09 3.30 20.42
C GLN A 183 -13.05 1.98 19.64
N SER A 184 -13.71 1.92 18.47
CA SER A 184 -13.70 0.74 17.59
C SER A 184 -12.44 0.54 16.75
N LYS A 185 -11.40 1.36 16.94
CA LYS A 185 -10.15 1.41 16.13
C LYS A 185 -10.40 1.62 14.63
N ARG A 186 -11.58 2.10 14.23
CA ARG A 186 -11.88 2.45 12.84
C ARG A 186 -11.18 3.75 12.47
N LYS A 187 -10.60 3.78 11.27
CA LYS A 187 -10.02 4.98 10.68
C LYS A 187 -11.02 5.59 9.71
N LEU A 188 -11.16 6.92 9.76
CA LEU A 188 -11.95 7.68 8.80
C LEU A 188 -11.04 8.70 8.15
N PHE A 189 -10.99 8.65 6.82
CA PHE A 189 -10.32 9.65 6.01
C PHE A 189 -11.39 10.56 5.41
N ALA A 190 -11.21 11.87 5.58
CA ALA A 190 -12.10 12.88 5.03
C ALA A 190 -11.26 13.95 4.35
N GLU A 191 -11.60 14.26 3.10
CA GLU A 191 -11.05 15.38 2.35
C GLU A 191 -12.12 16.47 2.27
N TYR A 192 -11.76 17.70 2.61
CA TYR A 192 -12.69 18.83 2.60
C TYR A 192 -11.98 20.13 2.24
N LYS A 193 -12.73 21.08 1.67
CA LYS A 193 -12.26 22.43 1.37
C LYS A 193 -13.01 23.43 2.24
N MET A 194 -12.28 24.21 3.03
CA MET A 194 -12.85 25.27 3.87
C MET A 194 -12.48 26.66 3.34
N ARG A 195 -13.38 27.62 3.54
CA ARG A 195 -13.19 29.03 3.16
C ARG A 195 -13.80 29.92 4.24
N VAL A 196 -13.05 30.91 4.70
CA VAL A 196 -13.54 31.98 5.58
C VAL A 196 -13.82 33.21 4.73
N LEU A 197 -14.98 33.84 4.92
CA LEU A 197 -15.39 35.02 4.17
C LEU A 197 -15.64 36.17 5.15
N ASP A 198 -14.85 37.25 5.04
CA ASP A 198 -15.06 38.50 5.77
C ASP A 198 -15.98 39.45 4.97
N HIS A 199 -16.87 40.18 5.64
CA HIS A 199 -17.86 41.06 5.03
C HIS A 199 -17.69 42.48 5.60
N PRO A 200 -17.25 43.49 4.81
CA PRO A 200 -17.95 43.93 3.61
C PRO A 200 -17.06 44.28 2.39
N ARG A 201 -15.79 43.88 2.36
CA ARG A 201 -14.93 44.01 1.17
C ARG A 201 -14.33 42.66 0.90
N ILE A 202 -14.69 42.07 -0.24
CA ILE A 202 -14.24 40.75 -0.69
C ILE A 202 -12.71 40.77 -0.78
N ARG A 203 -12.04 40.44 0.32
CA ARG A 203 -10.66 39.97 0.33
C ARG A 203 -10.76 38.46 0.31
N ILE A 204 -10.52 37.88 -0.85
CA ILE A 204 -10.38 36.44 -0.99
C ILE A 204 -8.99 36.13 -0.48
N ASP A 205 -8.84 35.88 0.82
CA ASP A 205 -7.75 35.01 1.24
C ASP A 205 -8.18 33.59 0.84
N GLU A 206 -7.92 33.24 -0.42
CA GLU A 206 -7.71 31.84 -0.75
C GLU A 206 -6.37 31.49 -0.10
N GLN A 207 -6.44 31.18 1.18
CA GLN A 207 -5.54 30.19 1.69
C GLN A 207 -5.95 28.91 0.97
N ARG A 208 -5.31 28.67 -0.18
CA ARG A 208 -5.04 27.31 -0.62
C ARG A 208 -4.05 26.79 0.41
N SER A 209 -4.58 26.47 1.57
CA SER A 209 -3.94 25.58 2.46
C SER A 209 -3.86 24.24 1.71
N GLU A 210 -2.74 24.04 1.02
CA GLU A 210 -1.90 22.92 1.38
C GLU A 210 -1.29 23.16 2.78
N LEU A 211 -2.06 23.68 3.74
CA LEU A 211 -1.92 23.23 5.10
C LEU A 211 -2.53 21.85 5.04
N ASN A 212 -1.68 20.93 4.60
CA ASN A 212 -1.70 19.59 5.12
C ASN A 212 -1.64 19.75 6.65
N PHE A 213 -2.79 20.00 7.29
CA PHE A 213 -2.99 19.52 8.64
C PHE A 213 -3.10 18.01 8.50
N PHE A 214 -1.95 17.39 8.28
CA PHE A 214 -1.71 16.04 8.74
C PHE A 214 -1.96 16.12 10.24
N ILE A 215 -3.12 15.63 10.69
CA ILE A 215 -3.18 15.16 12.07
C ILE A 215 -2.28 13.92 12.06
N TYR A 216 -1.02 14.13 12.44
CA TYR A 216 -0.08 13.06 12.72
C TYR A 216 -0.60 12.30 13.93
N ILE A 217 -1.17 11.12 13.71
CA ILE A 217 -1.20 10.07 14.72
C ILE A 217 -0.05 9.15 14.36
N PHE A 218 1.06 9.28 15.08
CA PHE A 218 2.19 8.37 14.98
C PHE A 218 1.78 6.97 15.46
N ILE A 219 1.91 5.97 14.59
CA ILE A 219 2.50 4.67 14.93
C ILE A 219 3.42 4.27 13.76
N LEU A 220 4.66 4.75 13.83
CA LEU A 220 5.90 3.97 13.81
C LEU A 220 6.91 4.73 14.68
#